data_AF-A0A419SBR4-F1
#
_entry.id   AF-A0A419SBR4-F1
#
_cell.length_a   1.000
_cell.length_b   1.000
_cell.length_c   1.000
_cell.angle_alpha   90.00
_cell.angle_beta   90.00
_cell.angle_gamma   90.00
#
_symmetry.space_group_name_H-M   'P 1'
#
loop_
_entity.id
_entity.type
_entity.pdbx_description
1 polymer ?
#
loop_
_entity_poly.entity_id
_entity_poly.type
_entity_poly.pdbx_seq_one_letter_code
_entity_poly.pdbx_strand_id
1 'polypeptide(L)' 'MVYQKFSERQRKSPARRFLVVLGLVMFALYFFIGAAIIFWDKFPLMYGVAKGWKIAFGLLLIVYSFFRFVRLINQKRDE' A
#
# COMPACT_ATOMS: atom_id res chain seq x y z
N MET A 1 -1.01 -41.11 -30.28
CA MET A 1 -1.17 -40.82 -28.84
C MET A 1 -0.84 -39.35 -28.62
N VAL A 2 -1.85 -38.50 -28.43
CA VAL A 2 -1.66 -37.09 -28.05
C VAL A 2 -2.37 -36.92 -26.73
N TYR A 3 -1.64 -37.11 -25.63
CA TYR A 3 -2.18 -36.93 -24.29
C TYR A 3 -1.82 -35.54 -23.79
N GLN A 4 -2.86 -34.88 -23.28
CA GLN A 4 -2.95 -33.47 -22.92
C GLN A 4 -1.74 -32.94 -22.14
N LYS A 5 -1.27 -31.75 -22.53
CA LYS A 5 -0.53 -30.85 -21.62
C LYS A 5 -1.44 -30.57 -20.43
N PHE A 6 -1.10 -31.15 -19.28
CA PHE A 6 -1.69 -30.78 -18.00
C PHE A 6 -1.57 -29.28 -17.83
N SER A 7 -2.74 -28.65 -17.77
CA SER A 7 -2.92 -27.25 -17.46
C SER A 7 -2.54 -26.98 -16.00
N GLU A 8 -1.24 -26.99 -15.69
CA GLU A 8 -0.71 -26.48 -14.42
C GLU A 8 -0.75 -24.94 -14.36
N ARG A 9 -1.28 -24.27 -15.39
CA ARG A 9 -1.33 -22.80 -15.50
C ARG A 9 -2.46 -22.12 -14.72
N GLN A 10 -3.23 -22.85 -13.90
CA GLN A 10 -4.44 -22.29 -13.26
C GLN A 10 -4.45 -22.28 -11.74
N ARG A 11 -3.36 -22.69 -11.07
CA ARG A 11 -3.21 -22.35 -9.65
C ARG A 11 -2.62 -20.95 -9.57
N LYS A 12 -3.48 -19.93 -9.67
CA LYS A 12 -3.16 -18.56 -9.20
C LYS A 12 -2.46 -18.73 -7.85
N SER A 13 -1.15 -18.50 -7.79
CA SER A 13 -0.35 -18.99 -6.66
C SER A 13 -0.94 -18.45 -5.34
N PRO A 14 -1.03 -19.26 -4.27
CA PRO A 14 -1.52 -18.80 -2.97
C PRO A 14 -0.77 -17.55 -2.49
N ALA A 15 0.54 -17.52 -2.78
CA ALA A 15 1.43 -16.38 -2.51
C ALA A 15 0.98 -15.08 -3.21
N ARG A 16 0.38 -15.16 -4.41
CA ARG A 16 -0.11 -13.98 -5.14
C ARG A 16 -1.28 -13.30 -4.44
N ARG A 17 -2.17 -14.06 -3.81
CA ARG A 17 -3.27 -13.50 -3.00
C ARG A 17 -2.74 -12.96 -1.67
N PHE A 18 -1.77 -13.65 -1.08
CA PHE A 18 -1.09 -13.22 0.13
C PHE A 18 -0.38 -11.87 -0.03
N LEU A 19 0.32 -11.65 -1.15
CA LEU A 19 0.99 -10.37 -1.47
C LEU A 19 0.02 -9.18 -1.53
N VAL A 20 -1.20 -9.40 -2.06
CA VAL A 20 -2.21 -8.34 -2.13
C VAL A 20 -2.75 -8.00 -0.75
N VAL A 21 -3.03 -9.01 0.09
CA VAL A 21 -3.48 -8.79 1.48
C VAL A 21 -2.37 -8.12 2.29
N LEU A 22 -1.13 -8.57 2.16
CA LEU A 22 0.04 -7.96 2.80
C LEU A 22 0.19 -6.49 2.37
N GLY A 23 0.03 -6.19 1.08
CA GLY A 23 0.05 -4.83 0.57
C GLY A 23 -1.08 -3.95 1.11
N LEU A 24 -2.28 -4.50 1.28
CA LEU A 24 -3.42 -3.80 1.89
C LEU A 24 -3.18 -3.53 3.39
N VAL A 25 -2.63 -4.49 4.12
CA VAL A 25 -2.27 -4.33 5.53
C VAL A 25 -1.17 -3.28 5.69
N MET A 26 -0.13 -3.32 4.84
CA MET A 26 0.91 -2.28 4.83
C MET A 26 0.33 -0.91 4.48
N PHE A 27 -0.58 -0.82 3.52
CA PHE A 27 -1.29 0.41 3.20
C PHE A 27 -2.06 0.95 4.41
N ALA A 28 -2.84 0.10 5.09
CA ALA A 28 -3.58 0.49 6.27
C ALA A 28 -2.64 1.02 7.37
N LEU A 29 -1.53 0.32 7.64
CA LEU A 29 -0.50 0.78 8.59
C LEU A 29 0.03 2.19 8.24
N TYR A 30 0.46 2.42 6.99
CA TYR A 30 0.95 3.74 6.57
C TYR A 30 -0.14 4.82 6.59
N PHE A 31 -1.39 4.46 6.27
CA PHE A 31 -2.53 5.36 6.35
C PHE A 31 -2.81 5.78 7.80
N PHE A 32 -2.86 4.82 8.73
CA PHE A 32 -3.04 5.11 10.15
C PHE A 32 -1.88 5.90 10.73
N ILE A 33 -0.64 5.65 10.31
CA ILE A 33 0.52 6.46 10.72
C ILE A 33 0.40 7.89 10.21
N GLY A 34 0.07 8.09 8.92
CA GLY A 34 -0.14 9.42 8.35
C GLY A 34 -1.29 10.17 9.02
N ALA A 35 -2.41 9.48 9.26
CA ALA A 35 -3.55 10.03 10.00
C ALA A 35 -3.18 10.35 11.45
N ALA A 36 -2.44 9.48 12.14
CA ALA A 36 -1.96 9.72 13.49
C ALA A 36 -1.04 10.93 13.56
N ILE A 37 -0.17 11.14 12.57
CA ILE A 37 0.68 12.34 12.47
C ILE A 37 -0.15 13.62 12.32
N ILE A 38 -1.27 13.57 11.59
CA ILE A 38 -2.18 14.72 11.42
C ILE A 38 -3.01 14.95 12.70
N PHE A 39 -3.53 13.89 13.31
CA PHE A 39 -4.36 13.97 14.53
C PHE A 39 -3.56 14.28 15.80
N TRP A 40 -2.28 13.90 15.88
CA TRP A 40 -1.42 14.30 16.98
C TRP A 40 -0.87 15.72 16.79
N ASP A 41 -1.62 16.69 17.32
CA ASP A 41 -1.24 18.10 17.32
C ASP A 41 0.15 18.35 17.97
N LYS A 42 0.49 17.55 18.99
CA LYS A 42 1.73 17.63 19.78
C LYS A 42 2.81 16.59 19.41
N PHE A 43 2.92 16.17 18.15
CA PHE A 43 4.03 15.29 17.77
C PHE A 43 5.39 16.01 17.96
N PRO A 44 6.31 15.50 18.82
CA PRO A 44 7.53 16.21 19.25
C PRO A 44 8.57 16.36 18.15
N LEU A 45 8.46 15.62 17.03
CA LEU A 45 9.40 15.67 15.91
C LEU A 45 9.30 16.95 15.04
N MET A 46 8.29 17.79 15.26
CA MET A 46 8.04 19.00 14.45
C MET A 46 7.62 20.18 15.34
N TYR A 47 8.37 20.40 16.42
CA TYR A 47 8.15 21.50 17.36
C TYR A 47 8.53 22.90 16.80
N GLY A 48 9.17 22.95 15.62
CA GLY A 48 9.60 24.19 14.95
C GLY A 48 9.13 24.35 13.50
N VAL A 49 8.28 23.46 12.99
CA VAL A 49 7.79 23.51 11.59
C VAL A 49 6.36 24.01 11.57
N ALA A 50 6.04 24.97 10.69
CA ALA A 50 4.71 25.54 10.57
C ALA A 50 3.63 24.44 10.43
N LYS A 51 2.52 24.55 11.17
CA LYS A 51 1.41 23.57 11.18
C LYS A 51 0.97 23.11 9.79
N GLY A 52 1.03 23.99 8.78
CA GLY A 52 0.71 23.65 7.40
C GLY A 52 1.62 22.58 6.79
N TRP A 53 2.92 22.61 7.08
CA TRP A 53 3.89 21.63 6.59
C TRP A 53 3.70 20.24 7.22
N LYS A 54 3.30 20.18 8.50
CA LYS A 54 2.89 18.93 9.17
C LYS A 54 1.77 18.23 8.40
N ILE A 55 0.72 18.99 8.10
CA ILE A 55 -0.46 18.48 7.39
C ILE A 55 -0.10 18.07 5.96
N ALA A 56 0.70 18.90 5.27
CA ALA A 56 1.18 18.58 3.93
C ALA A 56 2.00 17.28 3.90
N PHE A 57 2.89 17.07 4.88
CA PHE A 57 3.71 15.86 4.97
C PHE A 57 2.88 14.60 5.26
N GLY A 58 1.93 14.71 6.20
CA GLY A 58 0.97 13.62 6.49
C GLY A 58 0.09 13.28 5.28
N LEU A 59 -0.41 14.30 4.59
CA LEU A 59 -1.20 14.13 3.38
C LEU A 59 -0.38 13.49 2.25
N LEU A 60 0.88 13.90 2.08
CA LEU A 60 1.79 13.33 1.09
C LEU A 60 2.08 11.85 1.37
N LEU A 61 2.26 11.46 2.64
CA LEU A 61 2.35 10.06 3.05
C LEU A 61 1.09 9.28 2.68
N ILE A 62 -0.10 9.83 2.93
CA ILE A 62 -1.38 9.19 2.59
C ILE A 62 -1.52 9.00 1.07
N VAL A 63 -1.27 10.06 0.29
CA VAL A 63 -1.34 10.02 -1.20
C VAL A 63 -0.33 9.02 -1.76
N TYR A 64 0.90 9.01 -1.24
CA TYR A 64 1.93 8.05 -1.65
C TYR A 64 1.53 6.61 -1.33
N SER A 65 0.90 6.38 -0.18
CA SER A 65 0.38 5.06 0.21
C SER A 65 -0.65 4.55 -0.80
N PHE A 66 -1.56 5.43 -1.25
CA PHE A 66 -2.54 5.10 -2.29
C PHE A 66 -1.87 4.77 -3.62
N PHE A 67 -0.93 5.59 -4.06
CA PHE A 67 -0.19 5.35 -5.31
C PHE A 67 0.57 4.02 -5.28
N ARG A 68 1.18 3.68 -4.14
CA ARG A 68 1.86 2.39 -3.90
C ARG A 68 0.90 1.21 -4.00
N PHE A 69 -0.31 1.34 -3.45
CA PHE A 69 -1.34 0.29 -3.47
C PHE A 69 -1.93 0.10 -4.87
N VAL A 70 -2.23 1.19 -5.57
CA VAL A 70 -2.69 1.15 -6.97
C VAL A 70 -1.66 0.46 -7.87
N ARG A 71 -0.36 0.74 -7.69
CA ARG A 71 0.72 0.05 -8.41
C ARG A 71 0.73 -1.45 -8.15
N LEU A 72 0.51 -1.89 -6.91
CA LEU A 72 0.46 -3.30 -6.54
C LEU A 72 -0.74 -4.02 -7.19
N ILE A 73 -1.87 -3.32 -7.34
CA ILE A 73 -3.06 -3.83 -8.03
C ILE A 73 -2.90 -3.82 -9.55
N ASN A 74 -2.28 -2.78 -10.13
CA ASN A 74 -2.16 -2.63 -11.60
C ASN A 74 -1.15 -3.59 -12.23
N GLN A 75 -0.20 -4.14 -11.46
CA GLN A 75 0.67 -5.24 -11.89
C GLN A 75 -0.12 -6.49 -12.35
N LYS A 76 -1.44 -6.52 -12.13
CA LYS A 76 -2.37 -7.55 -12.61
C LYS A 76 -2.75 -7.47 -14.09
N ARG A 77 -2.57 -6.34 -14.77
CA ARG A 77 -3.13 -6.14 -16.13
C ARG A 77 -2.21 -6.56 -17.27
N ASP A 78 -0.94 -6.80 -16.99
CA ASP A 78 0.09 -7.08 -18.01
C ASP A 78 0.49 -8.58 -18.09
N GLU A 79 -0.29 -9.47 -17.44
CA GLU A 79 -0.22 -10.95 -17.60
C GLU A 79 -1.56 -11.49 -18.12
#